data_AF-A0A2R6L488-F1
#
_entry.id   AF-A0A2R6L488-F1
#
_cell.length_a   1.000
_cell.length_b   1.000
_cell.length_c   1.000
_cell.angle_alpha   90.00
_cell.angle_beta   90.00
_cell.angle_gamma   90.00
#
_symmetry.space_group_name_H-M   'P 1'
#
loop_
_entity.id
_entity.type
_entity.pdbx_description
1 polymer ?
#
loop_
_entity_poly.entity_id
_entity_poly.type
_entity_poly.pdbx_seq_one_letter_code
_entity_poly.pdbx_strand_id
1 'polypeptide(L)'
;RFMRQHDIPGCPDFETFDDREAACEYIDSYEGDLVVKPAGLTGGKGVRVVGDQVTAEEAKEYIRESDYDRIVLEERLIGEEFTVQAFVANGQLRVTPAVQDHKRAYEGDKGPNTGGMGSYSDAALELPFMTEKEYMEAVDVLRETVNALDGYKGVLYGQFMLTAEGVNVVEFNARFGDPEAMNTLPVMGTDLLDVLVAAREGESLPKLRFSREATVCKYAVPDGYPTNPAGGTRIDIDEESAGDALLYYASVEERDDGVYTTTSRSFAVVGVAESITTAEETAEEAIAAGGSGLRVRHDIGKPELVQQRIDHMAELRGE
;
A
#
# COMPACT_ATOMS: atom_id res chain seq x y z
N ARG A 1 14.89 12.78 6.21
CA ARG A 1 15.78 13.45 7.21
C ARG A 1 16.13 12.52 8.37
N PHE A 2 15.14 11.98 9.10
CA PHE A 2 15.35 11.00 10.17
C PHE A 2 16.25 9.83 9.72
N MET A 3 15.93 9.21 8.58
CA MET A 3 16.75 8.12 8.03
C MET A 3 18.22 8.50 7.81
N ARG A 4 18.48 9.63 7.12
CA ARG A 4 19.85 10.17 6.94
C ARG A 4 20.58 10.43 8.27
N GLN A 5 19.88 10.89 9.30
CA GLN A 5 20.48 11.18 10.61
C GLN A 5 20.89 9.91 11.37
N HIS A 6 20.20 8.80 11.13
CA HIS A 6 20.38 7.53 11.83
C HIS A 6 21.00 6.45 10.94
N ASP A 7 21.54 6.84 9.78
CA ASP A 7 22.15 5.93 8.79
C ASP A 7 21.24 4.75 8.40
N ILE A 8 19.92 4.97 8.37
CA ILE A 8 18.94 3.95 7.98
C ILE A 8 19.01 3.75 6.46
N PRO A 9 19.22 2.52 5.96
CA PRO A 9 19.37 2.26 4.53
C PRO A 9 18.08 2.49 3.75
N GLY A 10 18.21 2.57 2.42
CA GLY A 10 17.07 2.75 1.52
C GLY A 10 16.45 4.15 1.55
N CYS A 11 17.10 5.15 2.14
CA CYS A 11 16.64 6.54 2.05
C CYS A 11 16.85 7.04 0.61
N PRO A 12 15.79 7.40 -0.14
CA PRO A 12 15.96 8.01 -1.43
C PRO A 12 16.68 9.36 -1.32
N ASP A 13 17.30 9.80 -2.40
CA ASP A 13 17.79 11.16 -2.52
C ASP A 13 16.63 12.14 -2.50
N PHE A 14 16.63 13.04 -1.52
CA PHE A 14 15.61 14.06 -1.39
C PHE A 14 16.21 15.38 -0.91
N GLU A 15 15.53 16.47 -1.26
CA GLU A 15 15.72 17.79 -0.66
C GLU A 15 14.38 18.42 -0.30
N THR A 16 14.43 19.43 0.58
CA THR A 16 13.23 20.09 1.10
C THR A 16 13.30 21.59 0.94
N PHE A 17 12.20 22.20 0.55
CA PHE A 17 12.13 23.61 0.18
C PHE A 17 10.97 24.30 0.90
N ASP A 18 11.27 25.42 1.54
CA ASP A 18 10.28 26.36 2.08
C ASP A 18 9.97 27.49 1.05
N ASP A 19 10.78 27.59 -0.01
CA ASP A 19 10.66 28.57 -1.10
C ASP A 19 10.31 27.84 -2.41
N ARG A 20 9.25 28.29 -3.07
CA ARG A 20 8.68 27.61 -4.24
C ARG A 20 9.58 27.76 -5.47
N GLU A 21 10.18 28.93 -5.64
CA GLU A 21 11.09 29.25 -6.72
C GLU A 21 12.38 28.42 -6.62
N ALA A 22 12.96 28.29 -5.43
CA ALA A 22 14.10 27.42 -5.18
C ALA A 22 13.77 25.94 -5.47
N ALA A 23 12.56 25.46 -5.13
CA ALA A 23 12.11 24.13 -5.50
C ALA A 23 12.03 23.97 -7.03
N CYS A 24 11.51 24.97 -7.74
CA CYS A 24 11.46 24.97 -9.20
C CYS A 24 12.87 24.94 -9.82
N GLU A 25 13.80 25.73 -9.29
CA GLU A 25 15.21 25.73 -9.74
C GLU A 25 15.87 24.38 -9.51
N TYR A 26 15.56 23.72 -8.39
CA TYR A 26 16.06 22.37 -8.11
C TYR A 26 15.59 21.37 -9.16
N ILE A 27 14.30 21.39 -9.55
CA ILE A 27 13.75 20.56 -10.62
C ILE A 27 14.54 20.76 -11.93
N ASP A 28 14.85 22.01 -12.29
CA ASP A 28 15.58 22.32 -13.53
C ASP A 28 17.05 21.84 -13.49
N SER A 29 17.65 21.79 -12.30
CA SER A 29 19.04 21.39 -12.11
C SER A 29 19.24 19.88 -11.87
N TYR A 30 18.16 19.16 -11.55
CA TYR A 30 18.24 17.75 -11.17
C TYR A 30 18.42 16.85 -12.38
N GLU A 31 19.41 15.96 -12.32
CA GLU A 31 19.66 14.99 -13.38
C GLU A 31 18.77 13.76 -13.19
N GLY A 32 17.54 13.82 -13.70
CA GLY A 32 16.59 12.69 -13.69
C GLY A 32 15.16 13.10 -13.37
N ASP A 33 14.32 12.10 -13.11
CA ASP A 33 12.93 12.31 -12.71
C ASP A 33 12.82 12.49 -11.19
N LEU A 34 11.85 13.30 -10.77
CA LEU A 34 11.57 13.62 -9.38
C LEU A 34 10.13 13.30 -8.99
N VAL A 35 9.91 13.11 -7.71
CA VAL A 35 8.60 13.08 -7.07
C VAL A 35 8.43 14.35 -6.25
N VAL A 36 7.40 15.14 -6.56
CA VAL A 36 6.98 16.28 -5.77
C VAL A 36 6.02 15.80 -4.68
N LYS A 37 6.38 16.00 -3.41
CA LYS A 37 5.54 15.66 -2.26
C LYS A 37 5.33 16.90 -1.37
N PRO A 38 4.10 17.19 -0.91
CA PRO A 38 3.91 18.16 0.17
C PRO A 38 4.52 17.60 1.46
N ALA A 39 5.16 18.46 2.26
CA ALA A 39 5.60 18.06 3.59
C ALA A 39 4.39 18.04 4.55
N GLY A 40 3.90 16.84 4.88
CA GLY A 40 2.80 16.65 5.81
C GLY A 40 1.86 15.52 5.39
N LEU A 41 0.85 15.25 6.22
CA LEU A 41 -0.15 14.21 5.96
C LEU A 41 -1.24 14.75 5.04
N THR A 42 -1.07 14.58 3.73
CA THR A 42 -2.11 14.90 2.74
C THR A 42 -2.88 13.66 2.27
N GLY A 43 -2.64 12.49 2.86
CA GLY A 43 -3.28 11.23 2.48
C GLY A 43 -2.98 10.82 1.03
N GLY A 44 -1.74 11.03 0.59
CA GLY A 44 -1.31 10.81 -0.80
C GLY A 44 -1.83 11.85 -1.80
N LYS A 45 -2.74 12.75 -1.38
CA LYS A 45 -3.20 13.84 -2.24
C LYS A 45 -2.08 14.85 -2.42
N GLY A 46 -1.76 15.11 -3.67
CA GLY A 46 -0.79 16.12 -4.03
C GLY A 46 0.65 15.64 -4.21
N VAL A 47 0.87 14.33 -4.12
CA VAL A 47 2.08 13.73 -4.70
C VAL A 47 1.97 13.80 -6.23
N ARG A 48 3.06 14.17 -6.91
CA ARG A 48 3.19 14.19 -8.37
C ARG A 48 4.50 13.55 -8.79
N VAL A 49 4.44 12.59 -9.72
CA VAL A 49 5.63 11.94 -10.27
C VAL A 49 5.98 12.56 -11.61
N VAL A 50 7.12 13.25 -11.68
CA VAL A 50 7.67 13.82 -12.91
C VAL A 50 8.11 12.68 -13.82
N GLY A 51 7.78 12.76 -15.11
CA GLY A 51 8.10 11.73 -16.10
C GLY A 51 7.12 10.55 -16.14
N ASP A 52 6.08 10.57 -15.30
CA ASP A 52 4.96 9.62 -15.34
C ASP A 52 3.61 10.35 -15.37
N GLN A 53 3.33 11.14 -14.34
CA GLN A 53 2.05 11.82 -14.19
C GLN A 53 2.05 13.24 -14.75
N VAL A 54 3.20 13.91 -14.66
CA VAL A 54 3.38 15.31 -15.05
C VAL A 54 4.74 15.51 -15.69
N THR A 55 4.86 16.53 -16.53
CA THR A 55 6.14 17.07 -17.00
C THR A 55 6.80 17.92 -15.91
N ALA A 56 8.09 18.24 -16.09
CA ALA A 56 8.80 19.15 -15.19
C ALA A 56 8.13 20.55 -15.12
N GLU A 57 7.62 21.06 -16.24
CA GLU A 57 6.92 22.35 -16.27
C GLU A 57 5.59 22.30 -15.51
N GLU A 58 4.79 21.25 -15.71
CA GLU A 58 3.53 21.06 -14.97
C GLU A 58 3.79 20.86 -13.47
N ALA A 59 4.88 20.20 -13.09
CA ALA A 59 5.28 20.08 -11.69
C ALA A 59 5.64 21.45 -11.08
N LYS A 60 6.35 22.31 -11.83
CA LYS A 60 6.66 23.68 -11.39
C LYS A 60 5.42 24.55 -11.28
N GLU A 61 4.49 24.46 -12.23
CA GLU A 61 3.20 25.14 -12.16
C GLU A 61 2.41 24.69 -10.93
N TYR A 62 2.31 23.38 -10.72
CA TYR A 62 1.68 22.78 -9.56
C TYR A 62 2.30 23.27 -8.24
N ILE A 63 3.63 23.36 -8.14
CA ILE A 63 4.33 23.91 -6.97
C ILE A 63 3.93 25.36 -6.71
N ARG A 64 3.90 26.20 -7.76
CA ARG A 64 3.56 27.63 -7.64
C ARG A 64 2.12 27.85 -7.21
N GLU A 65 1.20 27.01 -7.68
CA GLU A 65 -0.23 27.06 -7.32
C GLU A 65 -0.53 26.41 -5.97
N SER A 66 0.38 25.59 -5.44
CA SER A 66 0.15 24.87 -4.19
C SER A 66 0.28 25.77 -2.96
N ASP A 67 -0.59 25.57 -1.97
CA ASP A 67 -0.54 26.25 -0.66
C ASP A 67 0.28 25.45 0.38
N TYR A 68 1.27 24.68 -0.05
CA TYR A 68 2.09 23.89 0.85
C TYR A 68 3.16 24.74 1.55
N ASP A 69 3.24 24.63 2.88
CA ASP A 69 4.26 25.33 3.68
C ASP A 69 5.68 24.86 3.37
N ARG A 70 5.82 23.59 2.98
CA ARG A 70 7.09 22.98 2.61
C ARG A 70 6.88 21.89 1.57
N ILE A 71 7.81 21.79 0.63
CA ILE A 71 7.84 20.80 -0.44
C ILE A 71 9.03 19.88 -0.22
N VAL A 72 8.84 18.59 -0.50
CA VAL A 72 9.90 17.60 -0.60
C VAL A 72 10.01 17.20 -2.07
N LEU A 73 11.21 17.31 -2.62
CA LEU A 73 11.56 16.77 -3.93
C LEU A 73 12.45 15.56 -3.70
N GLU A 74 12.00 14.41 -4.16
CA GLU A 74 12.66 13.12 -3.97
C GLU A 74 12.94 12.49 -5.33
N GLU A 75 14.01 11.71 -5.47
CA GLU A 75 14.27 10.96 -6.69
C GLU A 75 13.09 10.04 -7.04
N ARG A 76 12.83 9.87 -8.33
CA ARG A 76 11.87 8.87 -8.77
C ARG A 76 12.51 7.48 -8.71
N LEU A 77 12.03 6.67 -7.78
CA LEU A 77 12.36 5.26 -7.71
C LEU A 77 11.63 4.47 -8.82
N ILE A 78 12.34 3.55 -9.48
CA ILE A 78 11.79 2.69 -10.54
C ILE A 78 11.93 1.24 -10.06
N GLY A 79 10.79 0.55 -9.98
CA GLY A 79 10.72 -0.78 -9.38
C GLY A 79 9.29 -1.23 -9.11
N GLU A 80 9.17 -2.27 -8.29
CA GLU A 80 7.89 -2.76 -7.79
C GLU A 80 7.62 -2.30 -6.35
N GLU A 81 6.48 -1.66 -6.13
CA GLU A 81 6.05 -1.26 -4.78
C GLU A 81 5.58 -2.48 -3.98
N PHE A 82 5.97 -2.51 -2.70
CA PHE A 82 5.48 -3.48 -1.72
C PHE A 82 5.46 -2.88 -0.31
N THR A 83 4.70 -3.51 0.57
CA THR A 83 4.51 -3.09 1.95
C THR A 83 4.93 -4.22 2.88
N VAL A 84 5.68 -3.89 3.93
CA VAL A 84 5.91 -4.77 5.09
C VAL A 84 5.46 -4.05 6.35
N GLN A 85 4.64 -4.72 7.16
CA GLN A 85 4.09 -4.17 8.40
C GLN A 85 4.71 -4.89 9.59
N ALA A 86 4.79 -4.20 10.73
CA ALA A 86 5.38 -4.74 11.94
C ALA A 86 4.61 -4.35 13.19
N PHE A 87 4.39 -5.31 14.08
CA PHE A 87 4.06 -5.02 15.47
C PHE A 87 5.34 -4.69 16.22
N VAL A 88 5.32 -3.56 16.92
CA VAL A 88 6.45 -3.05 17.69
C VAL A 88 6.01 -2.80 19.13
N ALA A 89 6.69 -3.43 20.07
CA ALA A 89 6.54 -3.15 21.50
C ALA A 89 7.72 -3.71 22.26
N ASN A 90 8.04 -3.09 23.40
CA ASN A 90 8.96 -3.66 24.40
C ASN A 90 10.36 -3.99 23.80
N GLY A 91 10.84 -3.14 22.88
CA GLY A 91 12.11 -3.34 22.16
C GLY A 91 12.11 -4.49 21.15
N GLN A 92 10.94 -5.02 20.81
CA GLN A 92 10.77 -6.14 19.88
C GLN A 92 9.96 -5.72 18.66
N LEU A 93 10.31 -6.32 17.52
CA LEU A 93 9.64 -6.17 16.24
C LEU A 93 9.19 -7.54 15.74
N ARG A 94 7.96 -7.61 15.21
CA ARG A 94 7.37 -8.81 14.59
C ARG A 94 6.72 -8.42 13.27
N VAL A 95 7.22 -8.96 12.17
CA VAL A 95 6.86 -8.55 10.80
C VAL A 95 5.80 -9.46 10.18
N THR A 96 5.02 -8.89 9.28
CA THR A 96 4.05 -9.60 8.42
C THR A 96 4.70 -10.04 7.10
N PRO A 97 4.05 -10.92 6.32
CA PRO A 97 4.36 -11.07 4.90
C PRO A 97 4.33 -9.74 4.16
N ALA A 98 5.05 -9.68 3.04
CA ALA A 98 4.99 -8.59 2.08
C ALA A 98 3.64 -8.62 1.34
N VAL A 99 3.12 -7.43 1.08
CA VAL A 99 1.86 -7.21 0.37
C VAL A 99 2.08 -6.20 -0.73
N GLN A 100 1.56 -6.45 -1.93
CA GLN A 100 1.51 -5.45 -3.00
C GLN A 100 0.12 -4.81 -3.03
N ASP A 101 0.05 -3.48 -2.85
CA ASP A 101 -1.17 -2.67 -3.04
C ASP A 101 -1.23 -2.08 -4.45
N HIS A 102 -2.45 -1.88 -4.96
CA HIS A 102 -2.73 -1.31 -6.26
C HIS A 102 -3.44 0.04 -6.12
N LYS A 103 -2.66 1.10 -5.98
CA LYS A 103 -3.17 2.47 -5.78
C LYS A 103 -3.92 3.04 -6.98
N ARG A 104 -3.59 2.64 -8.20
CA ARG A 104 -4.16 3.22 -9.43
C ARG A 104 -5.62 2.80 -9.61
N ALA A 105 -6.46 3.77 -9.94
CA ALA A 105 -7.91 3.58 -9.99
C ALA A 105 -8.34 2.53 -11.02
N TYR A 106 -7.68 2.43 -12.17
CA TYR A 106 -8.11 1.62 -13.31
C TYR A 106 -7.11 0.50 -13.62
N GLU A 107 -7.60 -0.53 -14.32
CA GLU A 107 -6.81 -1.68 -14.75
C GLU A 107 -5.61 -1.28 -15.60
N GLY A 108 -4.55 -2.09 -15.50
CA GLY A 108 -3.25 -1.79 -16.12
C GLY A 108 -2.57 -0.55 -15.51
N ASP A 109 -2.84 -0.32 -14.21
CA ASP A 109 -2.28 0.77 -13.40
C ASP A 109 -2.50 2.17 -13.96
N LYS A 110 -3.72 2.40 -14.47
CA LYS A 110 -4.11 3.68 -15.09
C LYS A 110 -4.94 4.55 -14.15
N GLY A 111 -5.00 5.83 -14.50
CA GLY A 111 -5.84 6.81 -13.82
C GLY A 111 -5.22 7.39 -12.55
N PRO A 112 -6.01 8.14 -11.78
CA PRO A 112 -5.53 8.79 -10.57
C PRO A 112 -5.17 7.77 -9.48
N ASN A 113 -4.29 8.19 -8.57
CA ASN A 113 -4.05 7.45 -7.33
C ASN A 113 -5.30 7.45 -6.45
N THR A 114 -5.50 6.35 -5.75
CA THR A 114 -6.55 6.12 -4.76
C THR A 114 -5.90 5.73 -3.43
N GLY A 115 -6.71 5.44 -2.41
CA GLY A 115 -6.22 4.78 -1.19
C GLY A 115 -5.91 3.29 -1.33
N GLY A 116 -5.96 2.71 -2.53
CA GLY A 116 -5.79 1.27 -2.80
C GLY A 116 -7.08 0.65 -3.37
N MET A 117 -7.03 0.11 -4.58
CA MET A 117 -8.16 -0.59 -5.22
C MET A 117 -8.22 -2.09 -4.85
N GLY A 118 -7.19 -2.58 -4.16
CA GLY A 118 -7.02 -3.98 -3.80
C GLY A 118 -5.53 -4.31 -3.67
N SER A 119 -5.24 -5.48 -3.15
CA SER A 119 -3.89 -5.89 -2.79
C SER A 119 -3.77 -7.40 -2.70
N TYR A 120 -2.56 -7.94 -2.84
CA TYR A 120 -2.32 -9.37 -2.71
C TYR A 120 -1.06 -9.69 -1.91
N SER A 121 -1.03 -10.87 -1.31
CA SER A 121 0.16 -11.50 -0.71
C SER A 121 0.29 -12.93 -1.24
N ASP A 122 1.52 -13.44 -1.27
CA ASP A 122 1.78 -14.85 -1.62
C ASP A 122 1.62 -15.78 -0.39
N ALA A 123 1.71 -17.08 -0.61
CA ALA A 123 1.79 -18.12 0.42
C ALA A 123 3.16 -18.18 1.14
N ALA A 124 4.08 -17.29 0.76
CA ALA A 124 5.40 -17.06 1.35
C ALA A 124 5.45 -15.70 2.06
N LEU A 125 6.59 -15.35 2.67
CA LEU A 125 6.76 -14.02 3.27
C LEU A 125 7.05 -12.96 2.21
N GLU A 126 7.71 -13.37 1.14
CA GLU A 126 8.09 -12.58 -0.02
C GLU A 126 7.04 -12.71 -1.14
N LEU A 127 6.93 -11.68 -1.98
CA LEU A 127 6.08 -11.67 -3.17
C LEU A 127 6.79 -12.34 -4.36
N PRO A 128 6.06 -12.73 -5.44
CA PRO A 128 6.65 -13.49 -6.55
C PRO A 128 7.79 -12.80 -7.31
N PHE A 129 7.83 -11.46 -7.31
CA PHE A 129 8.87 -10.67 -7.98
C PHE A 129 10.11 -10.38 -7.10
N MET A 130 10.10 -10.85 -5.85
CA MET A 130 11.15 -10.60 -4.85
C MET A 130 11.69 -11.90 -4.26
N THR A 131 12.92 -11.83 -3.76
CA THR A 131 13.59 -12.92 -3.06
C THR A 131 13.43 -12.79 -1.55
N GLU A 132 13.62 -13.89 -0.81
CA GLU A 132 13.66 -13.87 0.66
C GLU A 132 14.73 -12.88 1.19
N LYS A 133 15.84 -12.72 0.48
CA LYS A 133 16.89 -11.75 0.85
C LYS A 133 16.37 -10.32 0.80
N GLU A 134 15.67 -9.95 -0.27
CA GLU A 134 15.10 -8.60 -0.45
C GLU A 134 13.98 -8.33 0.57
N TYR A 135 13.19 -9.35 0.92
CA TYR A 135 12.26 -9.26 2.04
C TYR A 135 13.01 -8.94 3.35
N MET A 136 14.09 -9.67 3.63
CA MET A 136 14.89 -9.46 4.84
C MET A 136 15.59 -8.09 4.85
N GLU A 137 15.98 -7.54 3.70
CA GLU A 137 16.50 -6.17 3.60
C GLU A 137 15.46 -5.13 4.05
N ALA A 138 14.19 -5.29 3.63
CA ALA A 138 13.10 -4.43 4.12
C ALA A 138 12.85 -4.59 5.63
N VAL A 139 12.93 -5.83 6.15
CA VAL A 139 12.82 -6.11 7.58
C VAL A 139 13.95 -5.45 8.38
N ASP A 140 15.16 -5.43 7.83
CA ASP A 140 16.32 -4.78 8.45
C ASP A 140 16.12 -3.26 8.49
N VAL A 141 15.60 -2.64 7.42
CA VAL A 141 15.22 -1.22 7.42
C VAL A 141 14.20 -0.91 8.52
N LEU A 142 13.16 -1.73 8.68
CA LEU A 142 12.18 -1.56 9.76
C LEU A 142 12.81 -1.69 11.15
N ARG A 143 13.73 -2.65 11.32
CA ARG A 143 14.44 -2.85 12.59
C ARG A 143 15.30 -1.65 12.96
N GLU A 144 16.10 -1.14 12.02
CA GLU A 144 16.94 0.04 12.25
C GLU A 144 16.08 1.29 12.53
N THR A 145 14.96 1.42 11.81
CA THR A 145 13.96 2.48 12.07
C THR A 145 13.43 2.41 13.49
N VAL A 146 12.98 1.23 13.94
CA VAL A 146 12.48 1.04 15.31
C VAL A 146 13.56 1.27 16.36
N ASN A 147 14.79 0.82 16.13
CA ASN A 147 15.90 1.04 17.05
C ASN A 147 16.23 2.53 17.23
N ALA A 148 16.09 3.31 16.15
CA ALA A 148 16.28 4.76 16.17
C ALA A 148 15.08 5.52 16.77
N LEU A 149 13.88 4.95 16.76
CA LEU A 149 12.69 5.51 17.38
C LEU A 149 12.65 5.20 18.88
N ASP A 150 12.89 6.21 19.72
CA ASP A 150 12.81 6.03 21.17
C ASP A 150 11.37 5.70 21.62
N GLY A 151 11.17 4.49 22.14
CA GLY A 151 9.93 4.07 22.78
C GLY A 151 8.74 3.83 21.85
N TYR A 152 8.94 3.67 20.54
CA TYR A 152 7.82 3.39 19.61
C TYR A 152 7.08 2.10 19.99
N LYS A 153 5.75 2.20 20.07
CA LYS A 153 4.85 1.08 20.36
C LYS A 153 3.61 1.17 19.48
N GLY A 154 3.32 0.14 18.72
CA GLY A 154 2.19 0.11 17.80
C GLY A 154 2.48 -0.70 16.53
N VAL A 155 1.81 -0.34 15.44
CA VAL A 155 2.03 -0.92 14.12
C VAL A 155 2.88 0.03 13.30
N LEU A 156 4.09 -0.38 12.93
CA LEU A 156 4.90 0.31 11.96
C LEU A 156 4.61 -0.27 10.57
N TYR A 157 4.11 0.58 9.69
CA TYR A 157 3.93 0.30 8.27
C TYR A 157 5.12 0.88 7.52
N GLY A 158 5.83 0.06 6.75
CA GLY A 158 6.83 0.50 5.79
C GLY A 158 6.36 0.20 4.38
N GLN A 159 6.22 1.24 3.56
CA GLN A 159 6.09 1.08 2.12
C GLN A 159 7.47 1.22 1.48
N PHE A 160 7.77 0.30 0.59
CA PHE A 160 9.05 0.17 -0.08
C PHE A 160 8.86 0.12 -1.60
N MET A 161 9.93 0.47 -2.30
CA MET A 161 10.13 0.17 -3.71
C MET A 161 11.28 -0.82 -3.80
N LEU A 162 11.08 -1.93 -4.52
CA LEU A 162 12.16 -2.83 -4.90
C LEU A 162 12.71 -2.39 -6.26
N THR A 163 13.89 -1.81 -6.30
CA THR A 163 14.57 -1.36 -7.52
C THR A 163 15.60 -2.39 -7.99
N ALA A 164 16.28 -2.11 -9.11
CA ALA A 164 17.42 -2.92 -9.55
C ALA A 164 18.59 -2.92 -8.55
N GLU A 165 18.71 -1.86 -7.76
CA GLU A 165 19.78 -1.64 -6.78
C GLU A 165 19.44 -2.14 -5.37
N GLY A 166 18.16 -2.37 -5.06
CA GLY A 166 17.71 -2.94 -3.80
C GLY A 166 16.43 -2.31 -3.25
N VAL A 167 16.27 -2.36 -1.93
CA VAL A 167 15.07 -1.86 -1.24
C VAL A 167 15.22 -0.39 -0.83
N ASN A 168 14.31 0.45 -1.33
CA ASN A 168 14.20 1.86 -0.96
C ASN A 168 12.87 2.13 -0.23
N VAL A 169 12.90 3.02 0.76
CA VAL A 169 11.71 3.44 1.51
C VAL A 169 10.96 4.49 0.72
N VAL A 170 9.67 4.26 0.50
CA VAL A 170 8.74 5.25 -0.05
C VAL A 170 8.15 6.10 1.08
N GLU A 171 7.62 5.44 2.12
CA GLU A 171 7.09 6.11 3.32
C GLU A 171 6.94 5.17 4.52
N PHE A 172 6.79 5.77 5.71
CA PHE A 172 6.36 5.07 6.91
C PHE A 172 4.99 5.58 7.39
N ASN A 173 4.17 4.70 7.93
CA ASN A 173 2.93 5.03 8.66
C ASN A 173 2.91 4.35 10.05
N ALA A 174 2.11 4.88 10.97
CA ALA A 174 1.97 4.38 12.34
C ALA A 174 0.64 3.62 12.58
N ARG A 175 0.15 2.93 11.56
CA ARG A 175 -1.09 2.14 11.57
C ARG A 175 -0.99 1.03 10.53
N PHE A 176 -1.93 0.11 10.56
CA PHE A 176 -2.11 -0.81 9.44
C PHE A 176 -2.42 -0.07 8.14
N GLY A 177 -1.87 -0.60 7.06
CA GLY A 177 -2.25 -0.29 5.70
C GLY A 177 -3.65 -0.80 5.38
N ASP A 178 -4.31 -0.10 4.48
CA ASP A 178 -5.63 -0.46 3.95
C ASP A 178 -5.53 -0.30 2.43
N PRO A 179 -5.59 -1.39 1.64
CA PRO A 179 -6.10 -2.71 2.03
C PRO A 179 -5.14 -3.70 2.73
N GLU A 180 -3.85 -3.40 2.93
CA GLU A 180 -2.86 -4.46 3.22
C GLU A 180 -3.06 -5.27 4.52
N ALA A 181 -3.76 -4.73 5.53
CA ALA A 181 -4.16 -5.51 6.70
C ALA A 181 -5.09 -6.70 6.35
N MET A 182 -5.94 -6.54 5.33
CA MET A 182 -6.87 -7.58 4.89
C MET A 182 -6.15 -8.73 4.18
N ASN A 183 -4.89 -8.57 3.80
CA ASN A 183 -4.06 -9.68 3.31
C ASN A 183 -3.36 -10.44 4.43
N THR A 184 -2.96 -9.74 5.48
CA THR A 184 -2.03 -10.30 6.49
C THR A 184 -2.74 -10.83 7.73
N LEU A 185 -3.78 -10.15 8.20
CA LEU A 185 -4.49 -10.55 9.42
C LEU A 185 -5.31 -11.84 9.24
N PRO A 186 -6.00 -12.10 8.11
CA PRO A 186 -6.79 -13.33 7.98
C PRO A 186 -5.97 -14.61 8.00
N VAL A 187 -4.76 -14.57 7.47
CA VAL A 187 -3.82 -15.70 7.44
C VAL A 187 -2.90 -15.72 8.66
N MET A 188 -3.07 -14.81 9.63
CA MET A 188 -2.30 -14.82 10.86
C MET A 188 -2.87 -15.85 11.85
N GLY A 189 -2.19 -16.99 11.98
CA GLY A 189 -2.54 -18.04 12.95
C GLY A 189 -2.15 -17.72 14.40
N THR A 190 -1.50 -16.58 14.66
CA THR A 190 -1.27 -16.07 16.02
C THR A 190 -2.41 -15.14 16.40
N ASP A 191 -2.98 -15.29 17.60
CA ASP A 191 -4.07 -14.43 18.04
C ASP A 191 -3.59 -12.98 18.15
N LEU A 192 -4.28 -12.07 17.47
CA LEU A 192 -4.00 -10.64 17.53
C LEU A 192 -4.13 -10.12 18.98
N LEU A 193 -5.08 -10.66 19.76
CA LEU A 193 -5.27 -10.25 21.14
C LEU A 193 -4.04 -10.58 22.01
N ASP A 194 -3.39 -11.71 21.79
CA ASP A 194 -2.14 -12.07 22.49
C ASP A 194 -1.03 -11.06 22.21
N VAL A 195 -0.90 -10.62 20.94
CA VAL A 195 0.06 -9.58 20.55
C VAL A 195 -0.22 -8.26 21.27
N LEU A 196 -1.50 -7.83 21.27
CA LEU A 196 -1.92 -6.57 21.87
C LEU A 196 -1.79 -6.58 23.40
N VAL A 197 -2.15 -7.68 24.05
CA VAL A 197 -2.00 -7.85 25.51
C VAL A 197 -0.53 -7.84 25.89
N ALA A 198 0.33 -8.59 25.18
CA ALA A 198 1.77 -8.58 25.45
C ALA A 198 2.37 -7.17 25.29
N ALA A 199 1.97 -6.43 24.25
CA ALA A 199 2.39 -5.06 24.04
C ALA A 199 1.95 -4.12 25.18
N ARG A 200 0.71 -4.29 25.68
CA ARG A 200 0.14 -3.50 26.78
C ARG A 200 0.86 -3.77 28.11
N GLU A 201 1.05 -5.04 28.46
CA GLU A 201 1.58 -5.48 29.76
C GLU A 201 3.11 -5.40 29.85
N GLY A 202 3.79 -5.05 28.76
CA GLY A 202 5.25 -4.97 28.75
C GLY A 202 5.93 -6.34 28.60
N GLU A 203 5.20 -7.35 28.14
CA GLU A 203 5.68 -8.72 27.96
C GLU A 203 6.34 -8.92 26.59
N SER A 204 7.03 -10.05 26.42
CA SER A 204 7.59 -10.39 25.11
C SER A 204 6.47 -10.63 24.09
N LEU A 205 6.53 -9.97 22.95
CA LEU A 205 5.65 -10.23 21.82
C LEU A 205 5.79 -11.68 21.37
N PRO A 206 4.66 -12.38 21.08
CA PRO A 206 4.70 -13.73 20.55
C PRO A 206 5.39 -13.73 19.18
N LYS A 207 5.94 -14.89 18.77
CA LYS A 207 6.38 -15.09 17.38
C LYS A 207 5.13 -15.24 16.52
N LEU A 208 5.03 -14.44 15.47
CA LEU A 208 3.90 -14.55 14.54
C LEU A 208 4.03 -15.84 13.73
N ARG A 209 2.88 -16.44 13.48
CA ARG A 209 2.69 -17.58 12.59
C ARG A 209 1.66 -17.17 11.56
N PHE A 210 2.00 -17.38 10.29
CA PHE A 210 1.09 -17.19 9.18
C PHE A 210 0.83 -18.56 8.53
N SER A 211 -0.40 -18.79 8.05
CA SER A 211 -0.69 -19.93 7.20
C SER A 211 0.05 -19.77 5.87
N ARG A 212 0.28 -20.88 5.17
CA ARG A 212 0.93 -20.88 3.84
C ARG A 212 -0.14 -20.71 2.77
N GLU A 213 -0.86 -19.60 2.86
CA GLU A 213 -1.97 -19.25 1.99
C GLU A 213 -1.72 -17.85 1.43
N ALA A 214 -1.95 -17.70 0.13
CA ALA A 214 -2.01 -16.43 -0.54
C ALA A 214 -3.35 -15.75 -0.28
N THR A 215 -3.38 -14.43 -0.41
CA THR A 215 -4.62 -13.65 -0.28
C THR A 215 -4.74 -12.64 -1.39
N VAL A 216 -5.96 -12.41 -1.87
CA VAL A 216 -6.27 -11.36 -2.84
C VAL A 216 -7.47 -10.57 -2.35
N CYS A 217 -7.26 -9.28 -2.12
CA CYS A 217 -8.25 -8.31 -1.70
C CYS A 217 -8.66 -7.46 -2.89
N LYS A 218 -9.97 -7.32 -3.14
CA LYS A 218 -10.52 -6.43 -4.18
C LYS A 218 -11.55 -5.49 -3.58
N TYR A 219 -11.39 -4.18 -3.80
CA TYR A 219 -12.38 -3.19 -3.41
C TYR A 219 -13.44 -2.96 -4.49
N ALA A 220 -14.70 -2.94 -4.08
CA ALA A 220 -15.77 -2.26 -4.79
C ALA A 220 -15.88 -0.81 -4.31
N VAL A 221 -15.96 0.12 -5.27
CA VAL A 221 -16.06 1.56 -5.03
C VAL A 221 -17.26 2.13 -5.78
N PRO A 222 -17.84 3.27 -5.33
CA PRO A 222 -18.90 3.93 -6.09
C PRO A 222 -18.39 4.43 -7.44
N ASP A 223 -19.30 4.49 -8.41
CA ASP A 223 -19.03 5.13 -9.70
C ASP A 223 -18.47 6.55 -9.52
N GLY A 224 -17.46 6.89 -10.30
CA GLY A 224 -16.80 8.19 -10.25
C GLY A 224 -15.69 8.35 -9.20
N TYR A 225 -15.52 7.40 -8.26
CA TYR A 225 -14.34 7.39 -7.38
C TYR A 225 -13.03 7.31 -8.21
N PRO A 226 -11.92 7.96 -7.82
CA PRO A 226 -11.75 8.84 -6.67
C PRO A 226 -12.08 10.32 -6.96
N THR A 227 -12.42 10.67 -8.19
CA THR A 227 -12.49 12.07 -8.64
C THR A 227 -13.82 12.74 -8.32
N ASN A 228 -14.94 12.11 -8.69
CA ASN A 228 -16.28 12.62 -8.44
C ASN A 228 -17.26 11.48 -8.09
N PRO A 229 -17.02 10.78 -6.96
CA PRO A 229 -17.83 9.64 -6.54
C PRO A 229 -19.26 10.05 -6.18
N ALA A 230 -20.24 9.26 -6.62
CA ALA A 230 -21.63 9.38 -6.19
C ALA A 230 -22.00 8.27 -5.21
N GLY A 231 -22.42 8.65 -4.00
CA GLY A 231 -22.95 7.70 -3.02
C GLY A 231 -24.43 7.38 -3.23
N GLY A 232 -24.92 6.39 -2.49
CA GLY A 232 -26.32 5.97 -2.49
C GLY A 232 -26.65 4.80 -3.43
N THR A 233 -25.65 4.14 -3.99
CA THR A 233 -25.82 2.85 -4.68
C THR A 233 -26.07 1.77 -3.63
N ARG A 234 -27.11 0.94 -3.82
CA ARG A 234 -27.36 -0.21 -2.93
C ARG A 234 -26.26 -1.26 -3.12
N ILE A 235 -25.80 -1.83 -2.02
CA ILE A 235 -24.84 -2.93 -1.99
C ILE A 235 -25.63 -4.22 -1.75
N ASP A 236 -25.54 -5.15 -2.70
CA ASP A 236 -26.34 -6.39 -2.67
C ASP A 236 -25.62 -7.56 -1.99
N ILE A 237 -24.30 -7.48 -1.84
CA ILE A 237 -23.49 -8.53 -1.17
C ILE A 237 -23.68 -8.51 0.34
N ASP A 238 -23.71 -9.71 0.91
CA ASP A 238 -23.73 -10.01 2.33
C ASP A 238 -22.82 -11.21 2.63
N GLU A 239 -22.77 -11.62 3.91
CA GLU A 239 -21.91 -12.73 4.36
C GLU A 239 -22.26 -14.08 3.67
N GLU A 240 -23.51 -14.31 3.28
CA GLU A 240 -23.93 -15.56 2.65
C GLU A 240 -23.53 -15.59 1.16
N SER A 241 -23.76 -14.47 0.46
CA SER A 241 -23.45 -14.33 -0.96
C SER A 241 -21.98 -14.14 -1.28
N ALA A 242 -21.15 -13.75 -0.29
CA ALA A 242 -19.69 -13.71 -0.40
C ALA A 242 -19.05 -15.11 -0.54
N GLY A 243 -19.78 -16.19 -0.24
CA GLY A 243 -19.30 -17.56 -0.40
C GLY A 243 -18.08 -17.85 0.48
N ASP A 244 -16.99 -18.33 -0.12
CA ASP A 244 -15.75 -18.66 0.58
C ASP A 244 -14.84 -17.43 0.82
N ALA A 245 -15.18 -16.26 0.26
CA ALA A 245 -14.43 -15.03 0.48
C ALA A 245 -14.82 -14.37 1.82
N LEU A 246 -13.88 -13.64 2.40
CA LEU A 246 -14.16 -12.75 3.53
C LEU A 246 -14.72 -11.42 3.02
N LEU A 247 -15.80 -10.95 3.63
CA LEU A 247 -16.42 -9.66 3.32
C LEU A 247 -16.08 -8.61 4.38
N TYR A 248 -15.56 -7.46 3.94
CA TYR A 248 -15.28 -6.31 4.81
C TYR A 248 -15.98 -5.05 4.29
N TYR A 249 -16.91 -4.50 5.07
CA TYR A 249 -17.45 -3.17 4.80
C TYR A 249 -16.45 -2.08 5.22
N ALA A 250 -16.33 -1.05 4.39
CA ALA A 250 -15.50 0.13 4.65
C ALA A 250 -16.40 1.37 4.80
N SER A 251 -16.61 2.14 3.73
CA SER A 251 -17.36 3.38 3.77
C SER A 251 -18.80 3.18 3.27
N VAL A 252 -19.66 2.67 4.15
CA VAL A 252 -21.08 2.38 3.84
C VAL A 252 -22.02 3.03 4.84
N GLU A 253 -23.28 3.18 4.42
CA GLU A 253 -24.40 3.63 5.25
C GLU A 253 -25.43 2.51 5.34
N GLU A 254 -25.76 2.07 6.55
CA GLU A 254 -26.90 1.19 6.79
C GLU A 254 -28.19 2.03 6.84
N ARG A 255 -29.19 1.62 6.07
CA ARG A 255 -30.54 2.18 6.05
C ARG A 255 -31.56 1.07 6.31
N ASP A 256 -32.81 1.43 6.57
CA ASP A 256 -33.88 0.48 6.92
C ASP A 256 -34.08 -0.65 5.90
N ASP A 257 -33.71 -0.44 4.63
CA ASP A 257 -33.92 -1.38 3.52
C ASP A 257 -32.62 -1.97 2.91
N GLY A 258 -31.46 -1.69 3.51
CA GLY A 258 -30.18 -2.27 3.09
C GLY A 258 -28.95 -1.40 3.38
N VAL A 259 -27.82 -1.84 2.84
CA VAL A 259 -26.53 -1.15 2.93
C VAL A 259 -26.27 -0.38 1.64
N TYR A 260 -25.78 0.85 1.75
CA TYR A 260 -25.56 1.76 0.62
C TYR A 260 -24.15 2.31 0.59
N THR A 261 -23.64 2.58 -0.61
CA THR A 261 -22.35 3.25 -0.81
C THR A 261 -22.40 4.67 -0.26
N THR A 262 -21.26 5.12 0.25
CA THR A 262 -20.97 6.55 0.44
C THR A 262 -20.11 7.04 -0.74
N THR A 263 -19.14 7.92 -0.52
CA THR A 263 -18.30 8.51 -1.57
C THR A 263 -16.87 7.95 -1.61
N SER A 264 -16.58 6.87 -0.88
CA SER A 264 -15.25 6.26 -0.79
C SER A 264 -15.34 4.76 -1.06
N ARG A 265 -14.24 4.02 -0.88
CA ARG A 265 -14.19 2.56 -0.96
C ARG A 265 -15.32 1.95 -0.12
N SER A 266 -16.19 1.16 -0.74
CA SER A 266 -17.45 0.71 -0.13
C SER A 266 -17.24 -0.57 0.67
N PHE A 267 -16.80 -1.63 0.02
CA PHE A 267 -16.51 -2.91 0.66
C PHE A 267 -15.39 -3.62 -0.09
N ALA A 268 -14.69 -4.51 0.60
CA ALA A 268 -13.70 -5.40 0.01
C ALA A 268 -14.13 -6.85 0.19
N VAL A 269 -13.74 -7.68 -0.78
CA VAL A 269 -13.75 -9.14 -0.63
C VAL A 269 -12.33 -9.66 -0.64
N VAL A 270 -12.04 -10.65 0.18
CA VAL A 270 -10.73 -11.29 0.29
C VAL A 270 -10.87 -12.78 0.03
N GLY A 271 -10.29 -13.24 -1.07
CA GLY A 271 -10.06 -14.68 -1.26
C GLY A 271 -8.80 -15.11 -0.53
N VAL A 272 -8.83 -16.31 0.04
CA VAL A 272 -7.72 -16.95 0.75
C VAL A 272 -7.58 -18.36 0.20
N ALA A 273 -6.39 -18.69 -0.33
CA ALA A 273 -6.17 -19.99 -0.97
C ALA A 273 -4.67 -20.35 -1.01
N GLU A 274 -4.32 -21.52 -1.53
CA GLU A 274 -2.93 -21.98 -1.66
C GLU A 274 -2.09 -21.19 -2.67
N SER A 275 -2.70 -20.38 -3.54
CA SER A 275 -2.02 -19.58 -4.56
C SER A 275 -2.75 -18.27 -4.82
N ILE A 276 -2.02 -17.25 -5.31
CA ILE A 276 -2.59 -15.94 -5.65
C ILE A 276 -3.72 -16.11 -6.67
N THR A 277 -3.54 -16.96 -7.68
CA THR A 277 -4.55 -17.22 -8.72
C THR A 277 -5.85 -17.74 -8.14
N THR A 278 -5.78 -18.76 -7.27
CA THR A 278 -6.99 -19.35 -6.67
C THR A 278 -7.66 -18.38 -5.69
N ALA A 279 -6.86 -17.62 -4.92
CA ALA A 279 -7.39 -16.56 -4.06
C ALA A 279 -8.06 -15.45 -4.87
N GLU A 280 -7.52 -15.10 -6.04
CA GLU A 280 -8.13 -14.15 -6.96
C GLU A 280 -9.47 -14.65 -7.51
N GLU A 281 -9.55 -15.93 -7.90
CA GLU A 281 -10.78 -16.56 -8.37
C GLU A 281 -11.88 -16.48 -7.30
N THR A 282 -11.56 -16.83 -6.05
CA THR A 282 -12.49 -16.71 -4.91
C THR A 282 -12.96 -15.26 -4.69
N ALA A 283 -12.03 -14.29 -4.75
CA ALA A 283 -12.37 -12.88 -4.62
C ALA A 283 -13.26 -12.39 -5.77
N GLU A 284 -12.98 -12.83 -7.00
CA GLU A 284 -13.74 -12.45 -8.20
C GLU A 284 -15.16 -13.05 -8.22
N GLU A 285 -15.32 -14.29 -7.75
CA GLU A 285 -16.63 -14.90 -7.59
C GLU A 285 -17.49 -14.12 -6.57
N ALA A 286 -16.90 -13.74 -5.44
CA ALA A 286 -17.60 -12.98 -4.40
C ALA A 286 -17.94 -11.56 -4.86
N ILE A 287 -17.02 -10.85 -5.53
CA ILE A 287 -17.25 -9.44 -5.92
C ILE A 287 -18.42 -9.30 -6.91
N ALA A 288 -18.73 -10.34 -7.68
CA ALA A 288 -19.87 -10.38 -8.59
C ALA A 288 -21.23 -10.28 -7.87
N ALA A 289 -21.31 -10.62 -6.58
CA ALA A 289 -22.50 -10.46 -5.75
C ALA A 289 -22.74 -9.01 -5.29
N GLY A 290 -21.79 -8.09 -5.54
CA GLY A 290 -21.86 -6.69 -5.09
C GLY A 290 -23.03 -5.87 -5.62
N GLY A 291 -23.65 -6.30 -6.73
CA GLY A 291 -24.67 -5.55 -7.44
C GLY A 291 -24.11 -4.62 -8.52
N SER A 292 -24.97 -3.79 -9.10
CA SER A 292 -24.61 -2.87 -10.20
C SER A 292 -24.30 -1.45 -9.70
N GLY A 293 -23.61 -0.63 -10.50
CA GLY A 293 -23.27 0.76 -10.14
C GLY A 293 -22.06 0.88 -9.20
N LEU A 294 -21.24 -0.16 -9.19
CA LEU A 294 -19.97 -0.26 -8.49
C LEU A 294 -18.85 -0.45 -9.51
N ARG A 295 -17.66 0.02 -9.16
CA ARG A 295 -16.44 -0.15 -9.94
C ARG A 295 -15.43 -0.97 -9.15
N VAL A 296 -14.76 -1.88 -9.84
CA VAL A 296 -13.76 -2.80 -9.29
C VAL A 296 -12.59 -2.84 -10.28
N ARG A 297 -11.38 -3.15 -9.80
CA ARG A 297 -10.29 -3.59 -10.67
C ARG A 297 -10.26 -5.12 -10.69
N HIS A 298 -10.53 -5.71 -11.85
CA HIS A 298 -10.60 -7.18 -11.98
C HIS A 298 -9.23 -7.81 -12.26
N ASP A 299 -8.22 -7.00 -12.58
CA ASP A 299 -6.85 -7.44 -12.87
C ASP A 299 -6.02 -7.77 -11.62
N ILE A 300 -6.44 -7.31 -10.43
CA ILE A 300 -5.69 -7.51 -9.18
C ILE A 300 -5.61 -8.99 -8.82
N GLY A 301 -4.38 -9.50 -8.70
CA GLY A 301 -4.10 -10.92 -8.42
C GLY A 301 -4.19 -11.84 -9.64
N LYS A 302 -4.57 -11.33 -10.84
CA LYS A 302 -4.61 -12.16 -12.05
C LYS A 302 -3.19 -12.64 -12.44
N PRO A 303 -3.04 -13.85 -12.99
CA PRO A 303 -1.75 -14.38 -13.43
C PRO A 303 -0.97 -13.42 -14.33
N GLU A 304 -1.65 -12.72 -15.24
CA GLU A 304 -1.03 -11.78 -16.16
C GLU A 304 -0.43 -10.57 -15.44
N LEU A 305 -1.10 -10.03 -14.42
CA LEU A 305 -0.60 -8.90 -13.65
C LEU A 305 0.59 -9.31 -12.78
N VAL A 306 0.50 -10.47 -12.13
CA VAL A 306 1.62 -11.01 -11.33
C VAL A 306 2.84 -11.26 -12.21
N GLN A 307 2.66 -11.88 -13.38
CA GLN A 307 3.75 -12.12 -14.33
C GLN A 307 4.37 -10.81 -14.83
N GLN A 308 3.58 -9.77 -15.08
CA GLN A 308 4.10 -8.45 -15.45
C GLN A 308 5.05 -7.87 -14.39
N ARG A 309 4.81 -8.11 -13.09
CA ARG A 309 5.71 -7.63 -12.03
C ARG A 309 7.03 -8.39 -12.02
N ILE A 310 6.95 -9.70 -12.21
CA ILE A 310 8.13 -10.57 -12.32
C ILE A 310 8.97 -10.14 -13.52
N ASP A 311 8.34 -9.97 -14.68
CA ASP A 311 9.01 -9.57 -15.92
C ASP A 311 9.63 -8.17 -15.81
N HIS A 312 8.93 -7.23 -15.18
CA HIS A 312 9.45 -5.87 -14.94
C HIS A 312 10.70 -5.89 -14.05
N MET A 313 10.69 -6.64 -12.95
CA MET A 313 11.88 -6.78 -12.11
C MET A 313 13.04 -7.49 -12.83
N ALA A 314 12.75 -8.49 -13.66
CA ALA A 314 13.76 -9.16 -14.48
C ALA A 314 14.38 -8.19 -15.51
N GLU A 315 13.56 -7.38 -16.18
CA GLU A 315 14.02 -6.35 -17.13
C GLU A 315 14.92 -5.32 -16.44
N LEU A 316 14.52 -4.81 -15.27
CA LEU A 316 15.32 -3.87 -14.49
C LEU A 316 16.68 -4.46 -14.06
N ARG A 317 16.74 -5.77 -13.82
CA ARG A 317 17.97 -6.50 -13.48
C ARG A 317 18.80 -6.91 -14.71
N GLY A 318 18.24 -6.78 -15.91
CA GLY A 318 18.87 -7.21 -17.17
C GLY A 318 18.95 -8.73 -17.34
N GLU A 319 17.97 -9.46 -16.81
CA GLU A 319 17.85 -10.92 -16.85
C GLU A 319 17.11 -11.48 -18.09
#